data_AF-A0A943NAP5-F1
#
_entry.id   AF-A0A943NAP5-F1
#
_cell.length_a   1.000
_cell.length_b   1.000
_cell.length_c   1.000
_cell.angle_alpha   90.00
_cell.angle_beta   90.00
_cell.angle_gamma   90.00
#
_symmetry.space_group_name_H-M   'P 1'
#
loop_
_entity.id
_entity.type
_entity.pdbx_description
1 polymer ?
#
loop_
_entity_poly.entity_id
_entity_poly.type
_entity_poly.pdbx_seq_one_letter_code
_entity_poly.pdbx_strand_id
1 'polypeptide(L)' 'MKDGDSMTATEAARLIEWLEAHGHTAQEATECIKYIAAYPAPATPSK' A
#
# COMPACT_ATOMS: atom_id res chain seq x y z
N MET A 1 18.00 13.26 0.72
CA MET A 1 16.73 13.17 1.45
C MET A 1 15.81 12.24 0.68
N LYS A 2 15.07 11.40 1.41
CA LYS A 2 13.94 10.55 1.00
C LYS A 2 14.23 9.05 0.79
N ASP A 3 14.77 8.41 1.82
CA ASP A 3 14.65 6.96 2.07
C ASP A 3 13.27 6.60 2.66
N GLY A 4 12.19 7.17 2.10
CA GLY A 4 10.86 7.16 2.71
C GLY A 4 9.72 6.98 1.71
N ASP A 5 9.94 6.24 0.62
CA ASP A 5 8.90 5.97 -0.39
C ASP A 5 8.26 4.58 -0.23
N SER A 6 8.74 3.77 0.71
CA SER A 6 8.21 2.42 0.96
C SER A 6 7.34 2.38 2.20
N MET A 7 6.11 1.90 2.04
CA MET A 7 5.18 1.62 3.14
C MET A 7 5.81 0.63 4.13
N THR A 8 5.86 0.99 5.42
CA THR A 8 6.35 0.07 6.46
C THR A 8 5.28 -0.94 6.86
N ALA A 9 5.70 -2.05 7.48
CA ALA A 9 4.77 -3.07 7.99
C ALA A 9 3.78 -2.50 9.04
N THR A 10 4.21 -1.51 9.84
CA THR A 10 3.34 -0.85 10.82
C THR A 10 2.29 0.03 10.16
N GLU A 11 2.64 0.74 9.10
CA GLU A 11 1.68 1.52 8.31
C GLU A 11 0.70 0.62 7.59
N ALA A 12 1.17 -0.52 7.06
CA ALA A 12 0.33 -1.54 6.45
C ALA A 12 -0.71 -2.07 7.45
N ALA A 13 -0.29 -2.48 8.65
CA ALA A 13 -1.20 -2.96 9.68
C ALA A 13 -2.29 -1.93 10.05
N ARG A 14 -1.91 -0.66 10.27
CA ARG A 14 -2.86 0.41 10.59
C ARG A 14 -3.86 0.67 9.47
N LEU A 15 -3.43 0.55 8.21
CA LEU A 15 -4.32 0.70 7.07
C LEU A 15 -5.32 -0.47 6.99
N ILE A 16 -4.90 -1.70 7.29
CA ILE A 16 -5.83 -2.85 7.37
C ILE A 16 -6.90 -2.59 8.42
N GLU A 17 -6.49 -2.25 9.65
CA GLU A 17 -7.42 -2.01 10.77
C GLU A 17 -8.42 -0.90 10.44
N TRP A 18 -7.97 0.19 9.80
CA TRP A 18 -8.84 1.29 9.39
C TRP A 18 -9.83 0.86 8.30
N LEU A 19 -9.39 0.09 7.31
CA LEU A 19 -10.25 -0.40 6.21
C LEU A 19 -11.32 -1.36 6.74
N GLU A 20 -10.95 -2.29 7.62
CA GLU A 20 -11.88 -3.21 8.25
C GLU A 20 -12.94 -2.46 9.09
N ALA A 21 -12.55 -1.44 9.84
CA ALA A 21 -13.47 -0.60 10.60
C ALA A 21 -14.46 0.19 9.73
N HIS A 22 -14.14 0.42 8.44
CA HIS A 22 -15.00 1.08 7.46
C HIS A 22 -15.82 0.12 6.61
N GLY A 23 -15.81 -1.18 6.94
CA GLY A 23 -16.63 -2.20 6.27
C GLY A 23 -15.97 -2.85 5.07
N HIS A 24 -14.68 -2.61 4.83
CA HIS A 24 -13.92 -3.39 3.86
C HIS A 24 -13.57 -4.77 4.43
N THR A 25 -13.52 -5.75 3.55
CA THR A 25 -13.03 -7.08 3.88
C THR A 25 -11.50 -7.11 3.99
N ALA A 26 -10.96 -8.07 4.73
CA ALA A 26 -9.52 -8.30 4.81
C ALA A 26 -8.87 -8.52 3.42
N GLN A 27 -9.61 -9.08 2.46
CA GLN A 27 -9.15 -9.23 1.07
C GLN A 27 -9.02 -7.88 0.37
N GLU A 28 -10.03 -7.01 0.47
CA GLU A 28 -9.97 -5.65 -0.10
C GLU A 28 -8.84 -4.82 0.53
N ALA A 29 -8.65 -4.94 1.85
CA ALA A 29 -7.54 -4.27 2.55
C ALA A 29 -6.17 -4.75 2.07
N THR A 30 -6.02 -6.07 1.87
CA THR A 30 -4.79 -6.67 1.37
C THR A 30 -4.48 -6.23 -0.06
N GLU A 31 -5.47 -6.18 -0.94
CA GLU A 31 -5.30 -5.70 -2.32
C GLU A 31 -4.94 -4.20 -2.37
N CYS A 32 -5.53 -3.39 -1.50
CA CYS A 32 -5.18 -1.97 -1.36
C CYS A 32 -3.70 -1.79 -0.97
N ILE A 33 -3.23 -2.54 0.01
CA ILE A 33 -1.83 -2.49 0.46
C ILE A 33 -0.88 -2.98 -0.62
N LYS A 34 -1.23 -4.06 -1.34
CA LYS A 34 -0.45 -4.50 -2.48
C LYS A 34 -0.35 -3.41 -3.53
N TYR A 35 -1.42 -2.68 -3.84
CA TYR A 35 -1.37 -1.59 -4.81
C TYR A 35 -0.44 -0.45 -4.35
N ILE A 36 -0.48 -0.10 -3.07
CA ILE A 36 0.37 0.95 -2.48
C ILE A 36 1.84 0.50 -2.42
N ALA A 37 2.10 -0.74 -1.99
CA ALA A 37 3.44 -1.29 -1.82
C ALA A 37 4.07 -1.75 -3.14
N ALA A 38 3.26 -2.17 -4.12
CA ALA A 38 3.67 -2.58 -5.46
C ALA A 38 3.59 -1.44 -6.48
N TYR A 39 3.60 -0.18 -6.03
CA TYR A 39 3.96 0.95 -6.87
C TYR A 39 5.49 1.14 -6.82
N PRO A 40 6.32 0.46 -7.63
CA PRO A 40 7.42 1.19 -8.21
C PRO A 40 6.77 2.22 -9.13
N ALA A 41 7.27 3.46 -9.13
CA ALA A 41 6.93 4.43 -10.19
C ALA A 41 6.90 3.69 -11.53
N PRO A 42 5.87 3.88 -12.39
CA PRO A 42 5.83 3.20 -13.68
C PRO A 42 7.17 3.45 -14.35
N ALA A 43 7.92 2.39 -14.62
CA ALA A 43 9.18 2.49 -15.34
C ALA A 43 8.83 3.21 -16.64
N THR A 44 9.21 4.48 -16.76
CA THR A 44 9.08 5.22 -18.00
C THR A 44 9.71 4.36 -19.07
N PRO A 45 8.98 3.95 -20.13
CA PRO A 45 9.59 3.21 -21.21
C PRO A 45 10.57 4.19 -21.87
N SER A 46 11.87 4.05 -21.56
CA SER A 46 12.93 4.74 -22.28
C SER A 46 12.85 4.27 -23.73
N LYS A 47 12.44 5.20 -24.58
CA LYS A 47 12.40 5.09 -26.04
C LYS A 47 13.80 5.07 -26.62
#